data_AF-A0A2F0PUM6-F1
#
_entry.id   AF-A0A2F0PUM6-F1
#
_cell.length_a   1.000
_cell.length_b   1.000
_cell.length_c   1.000
_cell.angle_alpha   90.00
_cell.angle_beta   90.00
_cell.angle_gamma   90.00
#
_symmetry.space_group_name_H-M   'P 1'
#
loop_
_entity.id
_entity.type
_entity.pdbx_description
1 polymer ?
#
loop_
_entity_poly.entity_id
_entity_poly.type
_entity_poly.pdbx_seq_one_letter_code
_entity_poly.pdbx_strand_id
1 'polypeptide(L)'
;MNGWMSKIAGSSLALLLLVAICLGGYSSLLSHRLELARQQVAEQKKTLAQQAGLITTLRADDARNRAMMAEQQRREQQLRQQGENYQRKYQDAIKNDECARRTAPPAVIGLLRGTDAAAAGADRAVTP
;
A
#
# COMPACT_ATOMS: atom_id res chain seq x y z
N MET A 1 -21.57 86.11 2.44
CA MET A 1 -21.93 84.78 3.02
C MET A 1 -21.14 83.61 2.42
N ASN A 2 -20.14 83.82 1.55
CA ASN A 2 -19.52 82.72 0.78
C ASN A 2 -18.30 82.07 1.48
N GLY A 3 -17.70 82.74 2.48
CA GLY A 3 -16.49 82.25 3.15
C GLY A 3 -16.71 81.14 4.19
N TRP A 4 -17.93 80.95 4.68
CA TRP A 4 -18.25 79.89 5.65
C TRP A 4 -18.50 78.55 4.94
N MET A 5 -19.17 78.59 3.78
CA MET A 5 -19.42 77.44 2.91
C MET A 5 -18.13 76.83 2.34
N SER A 6 -17.15 77.64 1.96
CA SER A 6 -15.86 77.14 1.46
C SER A 6 -15.04 76.41 2.53
N LYS A 7 -15.15 76.83 3.79
CA LYS A 7 -14.52 76.17 4.95
C LYS A 7 -15.10 74.78 5.21
N ILE A 8 -16.43 74.65 5.11
CA ILE A 8 -17.13 73.37 5.28
C ILE A 8 -16.82 72.43 4.11
N ALA A 9 -16.82 72.95 2.88
CA ALA A 9 -16.47 72.17 1.68
C ALA A 9 -15.04 71.63 1.75
N GLY A 10 -14.06 72.45 2.16
CA GLY A 10 -12.67 72.03 2.34
C GLY A 10 -12.49 70.96 3.42
N SER A 11 -13.22 71.08 4.55
CA SER A 11 -13.21 70.07 5.60
C SER A 11 -13.82 68.74 5.14
N SER A 12 -14.93 68.78 4.39
CA SER A 12 -15.55 67.56 3.85
C SER A 12 -14.63 66.85 2.85
N LEU A 13 -13.94 67.60 1.99
CA LEU A 13 -13.01 67.07 1.00
C LEU A 13 -11.81 66.40 1.69
N ALA A 14 -11.26 67.04 2.73
CA ALA A 14 -10.16 66.48 3.51
C ALA A 14 -10.57 65.18 4.23
N LEU A 15 -11.78 65.14 4.79
CA LEU A 15 -12.31 63.93 5.43
C LEU A 15 -12.49 62.79 4.41
N LEU A 16 -13.01 63.11 3.23
CA LEU A 16 -13.23 62.14 2.14
C LEU A 16 -11.91 61.57 1.62
N LEU A 17 -10.88 62.41 1.46
CA LEU A 17 -9.52 62.00 1.12
C LEU A 17 -8.93 61.05 2.17
N LEU A 18 -9.13 61.34 3.45
CA LEU A 18 -8.59 60.52 4.54
C LEU A 18 -9.26 59.14 4.58
N VAL A 19 -10.58 59.09 4.39
CA VAL A 19 -11.34 57.83 4.25
C VAL A 19 -10.88 57.04 3.02
N ALA A 20 -10.65 57.70 1.88
CA ALA A 20 -10.17 57.05 0.67
C ALA A 20 -8.77 56.44 0.85
N ILE A 21 -7.87 57.12 1.56
CA ILE A 21 -6.53 56.61 1.89
C ILE A 21 -6.63 55.41 2.84
N CYS A 22 -7.48 55.48 3.87
CA CYS A 22 -7.72 54.37 4.79
C CYS A 22 -8.30 53.14 4.06
N LEU A 23 -9.29 53.32 3.17
CA LEU A 23 -9.85 52.24 2.36
C LEU A 23 -8.82 51.65 1.39
N GLY A 24 -8.04 52.49 0.70
CA GLY A 24 -6.99 52.03 -0.22
C GLY A 24 -5.91 51.22 0.50
N GLY A 25 -5.47 51.64 1.68
CA GLY A 25 -4.52 50.89 2.50
C GLY A 25 -5.06 49.54 2.97
N TYR A 26 -6.31 49.50 3.43
CA TYR A 26 -6.97 48.25 3.83
C TYR A 26 -7.14 47.28 2.66
N SER A 27 -7.48 47.80 1.48
CA SER A 27 -7.65 47.04 0.25
C SER A 27 -6.33 46.38 -0.18
N SER A 28 -5.22 47.10 -0.04
CA SER A 28 -3.88 46.60 -0.34
C SER A 28 -3.48 45.45 0.61
N LEU A 29 -3.72 45.61 1.91
CA LEU A 29 -3.47 44.54 2.88
C LEU A 29 -4.36 43.32 2.61
N LEU A 30 -5.65 43.51 2.33
CA LEU A 30 -6.57 42.40 2.02
C LEU A 30 -6.13 41.66 0.75
N SER A 31 -5.77 42.40 -0.30
CA SER A 31 -5.32 41.83 -1.57
C SER A 31 -4.04 41.01 -1.38
N HIS A 32 -3.09 41.52 -0.61
CA HIS A 32 -1.86 40.81 -0.32
C HIS A 32 -2.08 39.52 0.48
N ARG A 33 -3.01 39.54 1.46
CA ARG A 33 -3.41 38.32 2.19
C ARG A 33 -4.11 37.31 1.27
N LEU A 34 -4.93 37.78 0.34
CA LEU A 34 -5.66 36.95 -0.60
C LEU A 34 -4.71 36.32 -1.64
N GLU A 35 -3.68 37.04 -2.05
CA GLU A 35 -2.59 36.55 -2.90
C GLU A 35 -1.77 35.46 -2.20
N LEU A 36 -1.38 35.70 -0.94
CA LEU A 36 -0.69 34.70 -0.11
C LEU A 36 -1.56 33.45 0.10
N ALA A 37 -2.85 33.61 0.38
CA ALA A 37 -3.78 32.49 0.52
C ALA A 37 -3.93 31.70 -0.79
N ARG A 38 -3.99 32.38 -1.95
CA ARG A 38 -4.01 31.72 -3.27
C ARG A 38 -2.72 30.96 -3.55
N GLN A 39 -1.57 31.53 -3.19
CA GLN A 39 -0.28 30.84 -3.33
C GLN A 39 -0.21 29.60 -2.45
N GLN A 40 -0.61 29.69 -1.19
CA GLN A 40 -0.68 28.54 -0.28
C GLN A 40 -1.63 27.45 -0.80
N VAL A 41 -2.80 27.83 -1.31
CA VAL A 41 -3.75 26.88 -1.92
C VAL A 41 -3.17 26.25 -3.18
N ALA A 42 -2.44 27.01 -4.01
CA ALA A 42 -1.79 26.48 -5.21
C ALA A 42 -0.66 25.50 -4.87
N GLU A 43 0.14 25.78 -3.84
CA GLU A 43 1.17 24.86 -3.33
C GLU A 43 0.54 23.60 -2.73
N GLN A 44 -0.48 23.74 -1.88
CA GLN A 44 -1.21 22.59 -1.33
C GLN A 44 -1.86 21.77 -2.44
N LYS A 45 -2.42 22.40 -3.48
CA LYS A 45 -3.01 21.68 -4.61
C LYS A 45 -1.95 20.89 -5.39
N LYS A 46 -0.74 21.42 -5.56
CA LYS A 46 0.37 20.70 -6.19
C LYS A 46 0.82 19.50 -5.35
N THR A 47 0.96 19.66 -4.04
CA THR A 47 1.34 18.55 -3.15
C THR A 47 0.24 17.50 -3.05
N LEU A 48 -1.04 17.90 -3.04
CA LEU A 48 -2.18 16.97 -3.08
C LEU A 48 -2.28 16.24 -4.41
N ALA A 49 -2.02 16.90 -5.54
CA ALA A 49 -1.97 16.25 -6.84
C ALA A 49 -0.83 15.23 -6.93
N GLN A 50 0.33 15.56 -6.35
CA GLN A 50 1.46 14.64 -6.28
C GLN A 50 1.18 13.45 -5.36
N GLN A 51 0.57 13.68 -4.20
CA GLN A 51 0.10 12.61 -3.31
C GLN A 51 -1.00 11.76 -3.97
N ALA A 52 -1.95 12.38 -4.67
CA ALA A 52 -2.99 11.66 -5.39
C ALA A 52 -2.39 10.77 -6.48
N GLY A 53 -1.38 11.26 -7.21
CA GLY A 53 -0.61 10.46 -8.16
C GLY A 53 0.03 9.23 -7.50
N LEU A 54 0.72 9.41 -6.37
CA LEU A 54 1.31 8.32 -5.58
C LEU A 54 0.25 7.34 -5.04
N ILE A 55 -0.89 7.82 -4.55
CA ILE A 55 -1.98 6.96 -4.06
C ILE A 55 -2.59 6.15 -5.21
N THR A 56 -2.73 6.74 -6.40
CA THR A 56 -3.26 6.03 -7.56
C THR A 56 -2.33 4.92 -8.03
N THR A 57 -1.01 5.14 -8.01
CA THR A 57 -0.05 4.09 -8.35
C THR A 57 -0.01 2.99 -7.29
N LEU A 58 0.00 3.34 -6.00
CA LEU A 58 -0.08 2.36 -4.91
C LEU A 58 -1.36 1.52 -4.99
N ARG A 59 -2.51 2.12 -5.32
CA ARG A 59 -3.79 1.41 -5.44
C ARG A 59 -3.80 0.47 -6.65
N ALA A 60 -3.18 0.87 -7.76
CA ALA A 60 -3.04 0.02 -8.93
C ALA A 60 -2.12 -1.18 -8.63
N ASP A 61 -1.04 -0.96 -7.88
CA ASP A 61 -0.11 -2.02 -7.49
C ASP A 61 -0.72 -2.99 -6.48
N ASP A 62 -1.43 -2.48 -5.47
CA ASP A 62 -2.18 -3.30 -4.50
C ASP A 62 -3.28 -4.14 -5.18
N ALA A 63 -3.98 -3.58 -6.17
CA ALA A 63 -4.96 -4.34 -6.96
C ALA A 63 -4.30 -5.46 -7.77
N ARG A 64 -3.15 -5.21 -8.40
CA ARG A 64 -2.38 -6.23 -9.13
C ARG A 64 -1.86 -7.30 -8.19
N ASN A 65 -1.34 -6.92 -7.04
CA ASN A 65 -0.81 -7.84 -6.05
C ASN A 65 -1.91 -8.76 -5.50
N ARG A 66 -3.09 -8.22 -5.15
CA ARG A 66 -4.24 -9.05 -4.76
C ARG A 66 -4.69 -10.02 -5.86
N ALA A 67 -4.67 -9.60 -7.11
CA ALA A 67 -5.01 -10.48 -8.23
C ALA A 67 -4.02 -11.65 -8.33
N MET A 68 -2.71 -11.38 -8.29
CA MET A 68 -1.68 -12.42 -8.32
C MET A 68 -1.77 -13.37 -7.11
N MET A 69 -2.01 -12.83 -5.91
CA MET A 69 -2.19 -13.66 -4.71
C MET A 69 -3.42 -14.56 -4.81
N ALA A 70 -4.53 -14.07 -5.39
CA ALA A 70 -5.74 -14.86 -5.60
C ALA A 70 -5.51 -15.99 -6.61
N GLU A 71 -4.77 -15.74 -7.70
CA GLU A 71 -4.39 -16.76 -8.68
C GLU A 71 -3.50 -17.83 -8.06
N GLN A 72 -2.50 -17.41 -7.27
CA GLN A 72 -1.56 -18.32 -6.61
C GLN A 72 -2.27 -19.21 -5.59
N GLN A 73 -3.18 -18.64 -4.79
CA GLN A 73 -4.02 -19.41 -3.87
C GLN A 73 -4.91 -20.42 -4.61
N ARG A 74 -5.54 -20.02 -5.73
CA ARG A 74 -6.34 -20.95 -6.54
C ARG A 74 -5.50 -22.10 -7.07
N ARG A 75 -4.29 -21.81 -7.55
CA ARG A 75 -3.36 -22.83 -8.06
C ARG A 75 -2.96 -23.81 -6.95
N GLU A 76 -2.61 -23.31 -5.76
CA GLU A 76 -2.31 -24.18 -4.62
C GLU A 76 -3.50 -25.04 -4.20
N GLN A 77 -4.70 -24.47 -4.16
CA GLN A 77 -5.91 -25.24 -3.84
C GLN A 77 -6.17 -26.33 -4.89
N GLN A 78 -5.99 -26.02 -6.17
CA GLN A 78 -6.08 -27.01 -7.24
C GLN A 78 -5.03 -28.12 -7.08
N LEU A 79 -3.77 -27.77 -6.77
CA LEU A 79 -2.73 -28.77 -6.52
C LEU A 79 -3.07 -29.66 -5.32
N ARG A 80 -3.61 -29.09 -4.23
CA ARG A 80 -4.05 -29.88 -3.07
C ARG A 80 -5.17 -30.83 -3.45
N GLN A 81 -6.18 -30.36 -4.16
CA GLN A 81 -7.28 -31.22 -4.61
C GLN A 81 -6.80 -32.33 -5.55
N GLN A 82 -5.88 -32.02 -6.47
CA GLN A 82 -5.28 -33.03 -7.33
C GLN A 82 -4.47 -34.04 -6.52
N GLY A 83 -3.65 -33.59 -5.57
CA GLY A 83 -2.87 -34.46 -4.68
C GLY A 83 -3.77 -35.41 -3.89
N GLU A 84 -4.84 -34.91 -3.29
CA GLU A 84 -5.82 -35.74 -2.57
C GLU A 84 -6.53 -36.74 -3.50
N ASN A 85 -6.90 -36.31 -4.71
CA ASN A 85 -7.54 -37.19 -5.69
C ASN A 85 -6.60 -38.31 -6.14
N TYR A 86 -5.35 -37.98 -6.45
CA TYR A 86 -4.33 -38.96 -6.80
C TYR A 86 -4.10 -39.93 -5.63
N GLN A 87 -3.94 -39.41 -4.41
CA GLN A 87 -3.73 -40.25 -3.22
C GLN A 87 -4.89 -41.21 -2.98
N ARG A 88 -6.15 -40.76 -3.10
CA ARG A 88 -7.31 -41.66 -3.04
C ARG A 88 -7.28 -42.72 -4.13
N LYS A 89 -6.99 -42.35 -5.38
CA LYS A 89 -6.89 -43.30 -6.49
C LYS A 89 -5.84 -44.38 -6.23
N TYR A 90 -4.68 -43.98 -5.70
CA TYR A 90 -3.64 -44.93 -5.31
C TYR A 90 -4.12 -45.85 -4.19
N GLN A 91 -4.73 -45.29 -3.13
CA GLN A 91 -5.29 -46.11 -2.05
C GLN A 91 -6.36 -47.08 -2.56
N ASP A 92 -7.26 -46.63 -3.43
CA ASP A 92 -8.32 -47.46 -4.01
C ASP A 92 -7.78 -48.57 -4.93
N ALA A 93 -6.73 -48.30 -5.70
CA ALA A 93 -6.08 -49.32 -6.53
C ALA A 93 -5.38 -50.38 -5.67
N ILE A 94 -4.80 -49.95 -4.56
CA ILE A 94 -3.94 -50.77 -3.70
C ILE A 94 -4.75 -51.52 -2.62
N LYS A 95 -5.97 -51.08 -2.27
CA LYS A 95 -6.76 -51.66 -1.15
C LYS A 95 -7.10 -53.14 -1.30
N ASN A 96 -7.17 -53.64 -2.55
CA ASN A 96 -7.52 -55.02 -2.86
C ASN A 96 -6.28 -55.91 -3.09
N ASP A 97 -5.07 -55.36 -2.98
CA ASP A 97 -3.83 -56.09 -3.17
C ASP A 97 -3.29 -56.58 -1.81
N GLU A 98 -3.18 -57.90 -1.65
CA GLU A 98 -2.65 -58.55 -0.45
C GLU A 98 -1.18 -58.17 -0.18
N CYS A 99 -0.39 -57.91 -1.23
CA CYS A 99 1.01 -57.51 -1.09
C CYS A 99 1.15 -56.13 -0.46
N ALA A 100 0.19 -55.23 -0.67
CA ALA A 100 0.25 -53.87 -0.16
C ALA A 100 -0.44 -53.69 1.20
N ARG A 101 -1.30 -54.62 1.61
CA ARG A 101 -1.83 -54.69 2.98
C ARG A 101 -0.75 -55.06 4.01
N ARG A 102 0.30 -55.77 3.60
CA ARG A 102 1.42 -56.08 4.50
C ARG A 102 2.21 -54.82 4.80
N THR A 103 2.26 -54.47 6.08
CA THR A 103 3.16 -53.41 6.56
C THR A 103 4.60 -53.79 6.22
N ALA A 104 5.33 -52.89 5.58
CA ALA A 104 6.73 -53.14 5.25
C ALA A 104 7.53 -53.42 6.55
N PRO A 105 8.42 -54.43 6.56
CA PRO A 105 9.20 -54.78 7.74
C PRO A 105 9.99 -53.56 8.25
N PRO A 106 9.99 -53.29 9.57
CA PRO A 106 10.60 -52.09 10.14
C PRO A 106 12.09 -51.95 9.82
N ALA A 107 12.80 -53.05 9.62
CA ALA A 107 14.21 -53.07 9.19
C ALA A 107 14.40 -52.43 7.79
N VAL A 108 13.50 -52.69 6.85
CA VAL A 108 13.57 -52.11 5.49
C VAL A 108 13.20 -50.62 5.51
N ILE A 109 12.27 -50.23 6.39
CA ILE A 109 11.92 -48.81 6.61
C ILE A 109 13.11 -48.06 7.24
N GLY A 110 13.82 -48.68 8.19
CA GLY A 110 15.02 -48.12 8.83
C GLY A 110 16.12 -47.80 7.83
N LEU A 111 16.37 -48.73 6.89
CA LEU A 111 17.31 -48.59 5.78
C LEU A 111 16.87 -47.49 4.80
N LEU A 112 15.60 -47.48 4.36
CA LEU A 112 15.07 -46.49 3.42
C LEU A 112 15.05 -45.06 3.98
N ARG A 113 14.79 -44.93 5.28
CA ARG A 113 14.79 -43.63 5.98
C ARG A 113 16.21 -43.11 6.26
N GLY A 114 17.25 -43.90 5.93
CA GLY A 114 18.64 -43.53 6.15
C GLY A 114 19.08 -43.61 7.62
N THR A 115 18.26 -44.18 8.49
CA THR A 115 18.56 -44.32 9.92
C THR A 115 19.83 -45.15 10.16
N ASP A 116 20.06 -46.16 9.32
CA ASP A 116 21.28 -46.99 9.36
C ASP A 116 22.46 -46.37 8.59
N ALA A 117 22.21 -45.41 7.69
CA ALA A 117 23.26 -44.68 6.99
C ALA A 117 23.97 -43.67 7.91
N ALA A 118 23.30 -43.17 8.95
CA ALA A 118 23.90 -42.32 9.97
C ALA A 118 24.89 -43.09 10.86
N ALA A 119 24.63 -44.37 11.16
CA ALA A 119 25.56 -45.22 11.90
C ALA A 119 26.82 -45.53 11.08
N ALA A 120 26.69 -45.75 9.76
CA ALA A 120 27.82 -46.00 8.87
C ALA A 120 28.66 -44.73 8.54
N GLY A 121 28.13 -43.53 8.80
CA GLY A 121 28.83 -42.26 8.66
C GLY A 121 29.73 -41.90 9.85
N ALA A 122 29.38 -42.37 11.05
CA ALA A 122 30.18 -42.16 12.26
C ALA A 122 31.47 -43.02 12.26
N ASP A 123 31.43 -44.23 11.70
CA ASP A 123 32.61 -45.10 11.57
C ASP A 123 33.59 -44.66 10.45
N ARG A 124 33.20 -43.73 9.57
CA ARG A 124 34.11 -43.13 8.57
C ARG A 124 34.73 -41.81 9.02
N ALA A 125 34.46 -41.37 10.25
CA ALA A 125 35.09 -40.22 10.87
C ALA A 125 36.16 -40.64 11.91
N VAL A 126 37.11 -41.48 11.48
CA VAL A 126 38.43 -41.56 12.12
C VAL A 126 39.43 -41.01 11.11
N THR A 127 39.70 -39.71 11.30
CA THR A 127 40.78 -38.86 10.74
C THR A 127 42.19 -39.44 10.94
N PRO A 128 43.27 -38.93 10.30
CA PRO A 128 43.41 -37.82 9.35
C PRO A 128 43.89 -38.22 7.92
#